data_AF-A0A4Q1VAZ3-F1
#
_entry.id   AF-A0A4Q1VAZ3-F1
#
_cell.length_a   1.000
_cell.length_b   1.000
_cell.length_c   1.000
_cell.angle_alpha   90.00
_cell.angle_beta   90.00
_cell.angle_gamma   90.00
#
_symmetry.space_group_name_H-M   'P 1'
#
loop_
_entity.id
_entity.type
_entity.pdbx_description
1 polymer ?
#
loop_
_entity_poly.entity_id
_entity_poly.type
_entity_poly.pdbx_seq_one_letter_code
_entity_poly.pdbx_strand_id
1 'polypeptide(L)'
;MRTARPGAQASARWWAFACGLVFLASCMLAASASAWVPHLSVLFSAELTPDPDSKLPAPTRYSYRGIHTTVVLGVETPLRTRLEANVPAEISDVLAFYRTELGKLGWQEQHDGATVSADYVQLAFVSPLGPGMLALDRKATGTAVNLVQKNASVATNANVMPEPGQAKLVFSNISETDATLAINDRTIKRAGGTRAVSLDLKPGQYSYELSVPGRPATTNILNLAAGDTWELTVGRDGEAWSPLLLY
;
A
#
# COMPACT_ATOMS: atom_id res chain seq x y z
N MET A 1 71.56 -62.91 -41.78
CA MET A 1 70.21 -63.00 -42.41
C MET A 1 69.16 -62.69 -41.36
N ARG A 2 68.08 -62.02 -41.79
CA ARG A 2 66.92 -61.40 -41.07
C ARG A 2 66.40 -62.19 -39.83
N THR A 3 65.83 -61.58 -38.79
CA THR A 3 64.63 -60.70 -38.80
C THR A 3 64.51 -59.80 -37.55
N ALA A 4 64.00 -58.59 -37.77
CA ALA A 4 63.52 -57.65 -36.75
C ALA A 4 62.01 -57.87 -36.47
N ARG A 5 61.55 -57.52 -35.26
CA ARG A 5 60.14 -57.35 -34.88
C ARG A 5 59.96 -55.92 -34.34
N PRO A 6 59.04 -55.09 -34.88
CA PRO A 6 58.75 -53.79 -34.28
C PRO A 6 57.55 -53.87 -33.33
N GLY A 7 57.73 -53.43 -32.08
CA GLY A 7 56.65 -53.10 -31.16
C GLY A 7 56.19 -51.66 -31.42
N ALA A 8 54.88 -51.48 -31.60
CA ALA A 8 54.27 -50.18 -31.92
C ALA A 8 54.24 -49.25 -30.68
N GLN A 9 54.94 -48.12 -30.74
CA GLN A 9 54.74 -46.99 -29.84
C GLN A 9 53.54 -46.18 -30.33
N ALA A 10 52.43 -46.23 -29.59
CA ALA A 10 51.31 -45.32 -29.77
C ALA A 10 51.71 -43.92 -29.29
N SER A 11 51.55 -42.93 -30.17
CA SER A 11 52.01 -41.55 -29.98
C SER A 11 51.24 -40.84 -28.87
N ALA A 12 51.97 -40.15 -27.98
CA ALA A 12 51.48 -39.28 -26.91
C ALA A 12 50.56 -38.12 -27.36
N ARG A 13 50.30 -37.95 -28.66
CA ARG A 13 49.38 -36.95 -29.21
C ARG A 13 47.90 -37.27 -28.99
N TRP A 14 47.53 -38.50 -28.65
CA TRP A 14 46.12 -38.89 -28.50
C TRP A 14 45.54 -38.66 -27.09
N TRP A 15 46.36 -38.54 -26.06
CA TRP A 15 45.88 -38.26 -24.70
C TRP A 15 45.50 -36.78 -24.48
N ALA A 16 46.19 -35.84 -25.15
CA ALA A 16 45.88 -34.42 -25.01
C ALA A 16 44.54 -34.03 -25.66
N PHE A 17 44.16 -34.69 -26.77
CA PHE A 17 42.87 -34.44 -27.43
C PHE A 17 41.67 -34.98 -26.63
N ALA A 18 41.84 -36.08 -25.89
CA ALA A 18 40.79 -36.64 -25.06
C ALA A 18 40.47 -35.75 -23.83
N CYS A 19 41.48 -35.11 -23.22
CA CYS A 19 41.24 -34.19 -22.10
C CYS A 19 40.60 -32.84 -22.53
N GLY A 20 40.90 -32.34 -23.73
CA GLY A 20 40.31 -31.10 -24.24
C GLY A 20 38.82 -31.22 -24.59
N LEU A 21 38.38 -32.38 -25.09
CA LEU A 21 36.98 -32.61 -25.48
C LEU A 21 36.04 -32.82 -24.27
N VAL A 22 36.54 -33.32 -23.15
CA VAL A 22 35.75 -33.49 -21.91
C VAL A 22 35.50 -32.13 -21.22
N PHE A 23 36.42 -31.16 -21.33
CA PHE A 23 36.27 -29.83 -20.73
C PHE A 23 35.30 -28.91 -21.51
N LEU A 24 35.24 -29.03 -22.84
CA LEU A 24 34.30 -28.24 -23.66
C LEU A 24 32.86 -28.77 -23.61
N ALA A 25 32.67 -30.08 -23.41
CA ALA A 25 31.33 -30.66 -23.19
C ALA A 25 30.72 -30.28 -21.83
N SER A 26 31.56 -30.04 -20.81
CA SER A 26 31.11 -29.63 -19.48
C SER A 26 30.76 -28.13 -19.39
N CYS A 27 31.38 -27.26 -20.21
CA CYS A 27 30.99 -25.84 -20.29
C CYS A 27 29.68 -25.60 -21.06
N MET A 28 29.33 -26.43 -22.04
CA MET A 28 28.06 -26.29 -22.77
C MET A 28 26.84 -26.75 -21.96
N LEU A 29 27.02 -27.61 -20.96
CA LEU A 29 25.97 -27.98 -19.99
C LEU A 29 25.75 -26.92 -18.90
N ALA A 30 26.75 -26.08 -18.61
CA ALA A 30 26.63 -24.99 -17.65
C ALA A 30 25.94 -23.74 -18.25
N ALA A 31 25.97 -23.57 -19.58
CA ALA A 31 25.33 -22.43 -20.26
C ALA A 31 23.84 -22.68 -20.62
N SER A 32 23.36 -23.92 -20.57
CA SER A 32 21.94 -24.26 -20.79
C SER A 32 21.15 -24.50 -19.50
N ALA A 33 21.80 -24.54 -18.34
CA ALA A 33 21.13 -24.74 -17.05
C ALA A 33 20.34 -23.50 -16.58
N SER A 34 20.60 -22.31 -17.12
CA SER A 34 19.84 -21.09 -16.82
C SER A 34 18.51 -20.99 -17.58
N ALA A 35 18.24 -21.88 -18.54
CA ALA A 35 16.99 -21.90 -19.30
C ALA A 35 15.97 -22.93 -18.81
N TRP A 36 16.36 -23.83 -17.89
CA TRP A 36 15.59 -25.04 -17.56
C TRP A 36 15.15 -25.12 -16.10
N VAL A 37 14.93 -23.97 -15.44
CA VAL A 37 14.12 -23.99 -14.23
C VAL A 37 13.21 -22.76 -14.05
N PRO A 38 12.08 -22.68 -14.77
CA PRO A 38 11.01 -21.75 -14.42
C PRO A 38 10.29 -22.13 -13.11
N HIS A 39 10.56 -23.33 -12.57
CA HIS A 39 9.78 -23.94 -11.49
C HIS A 39 10.46 -23.90 -10.10
N LEU A 40 11.73 -23.54 -9.96
CA LEU A 40 12.35 -23.41 -8.63
C LEU A 40 11.91 -22.13 -7.92
N SER A 41 11.47 -21.11 -8.66
CA SER A 41 10.77 -19.95 -8.09
C SER A 41 9.47 -20.38 -7.40
N VAL A 42 8.77 -21.40 -7.93
CA VAL A 42 7.52 -21.94 -7.38
C VAL A 42 7.75 -22.69 -6.06
N LEU A 43 8.96 -23.16 -5.78
CA LEU A 43 9.26 -23.92 -4.56
C LEU A 43 9.63 -23.05 -3.35
N PHE A 44 9.81 -21.74 -3.54
CA PHE A 44 10.06 -20.78 -2.46
C PHE A 44 8.98 -19.70 -2.30
N SER A 45 8.04 -19.57 -3.23
CA SER A 45 6.79 -18.84 -2.98
C SER A 45 5.87 -19.73 -2.16
N ALA A 46 5.96 -19.65 -0.83
CA ALA A 46 4.87 -20.11 0.03
C ALA A 46 3.64 -19.26 -0.31
N GLU A 47 2.80 -19.77 -1.21
CA GLU A 47 1.66 -19.06 -1.77
C GLU A 47 0.78 -18.49 -0.64
N LEU A 48 0.55 -17.18 -0.68
CA LEU A 48 -0.26 -16.51 0.32
C LEU A 48 -1.72 -16.88 0.08
N THR A 49 -2.37 -17.47 1.09
CA THR A 49 -3.79 -17.83 1.01
C THR A 49 -4.65 -16.72 1.62
N PRO A 50 -5.79 -16.36 0.99
CA PRO A 50 -6.69 -15.35 1.53
C PRO A 50 -7.45 -15.89 2.75
N ASP A 51 -7.64 -15.04 3.75
CA ASP A 51 -8.55 -15.31 4.86
C ASP A 51 -10.00 -15.14 4.39
N PRO A 52 -10.84 -16.21 4.43
CA PRO A 52 -12.21 -16.17 3.91
C PRO A 52 -13.15 -15.27 4.71
N ASP A 53 -12.82 -14.95 5.97
CA ASP A 53 -13.68 -14.16 6.85
C ASP A 53 -13.38 -12.66 6.77
N SER A 54 -12.35 -12.26 6.01
CA SER A 54 -11.93 -10.87 5.89
C SER A 54 -12.66 -10.15 4.76
N LYS A 55 -13.26 -8.99 5.05
CA LYS A 55 -13.98 -8.17 4.06
C LYS A 55 -13.07 -7.63 2.94
N LEU A 56 -11.83 -7.31 3.28
CA LEU A 56 -10.77 -6.99 2.31
C LEU A 56 -9.80 -8.16 2.26
N PRO A 57 -9.22 -8.50 1.10
CA PRO A 57 -8.35 -9.66 0.99
C PRO A 57 -7.15 -9.50 1.92
N ALA A 58 -7.02 -10.39 2.89
CA ALA A 58 -5.92 -10.39 3.84
C ALA A 58 -5.26 -11.77 3.80
N PRO A 59 -3.92 -11.86 3.69
CA PRO A 59 -3.25 -13.14 3.82
C PRO A 59 -3.52 -13.77 5.18
N THR A 60 -3.68 -15.09 5.24
CA THR A 60 -3.75 -15.86 6.50
C THR A 60 -2.44 -15.81 7.28
N ARG A 61 -1.32 -15.63 6.56
CA ARG A 61 0.02 -15.48 7.13
C ARG A 61 0.30 -14.02 7.46
N TYR A 62 0.23 -13.65 8.74
CA TYR A 62 0.54 -12.30 9.21
C TYR A 62 1.14 -12.31 10.62
N SER A 63 1.93 -11.29 10.93
CA SER A 63 2.37 -10.99 12.31
C SER A 63 1.50 -9.91 12.98
N TYR A 64 0.81 -9.11 12.17
CA TYR A 64 -0.16 -8.11 12.62
C TYR A 64 -1.24 -7.95 11.55
N ARG A 65 -2.47 -7.70 11.99
CA ARG A 65 -3.60 -7.33 11.13
C ARG A 65 -4.59 -6.44 11.88
N GLY A 66 -5.06 -5.39 11.22
CA GLY A 66 -6.12 -4.52 11.70
C GLY A 66 -7.04 -4.10 10.56
N ILE A 67 -8.35 -4.03 10.84
CA ILE A 67 -9.34 -3.44 9.94
C ILE A 67 -9.93 -2.22 10.63
N HIS A 68 -9.87 -1.09 9.94
CA HIS A 68 -10.37 0.19 10.42
C HIS A 68 -11.46 0.69 9.48
N THR A 69 -12.56 1.17 10.05
CA THR A 69 -13.66 1.74 9.29
C THR A 69 -13.94 3.15 9.74
N THR A 70 -14.14 4.07 8.80
CA THR A 70 -14.60 5.42 9.11
C THR A 70 -16.09 5.53 8.84
N VAL A 71 -16.86 5.84 9.88
CA VAL A 71 -18.30 6.12 9.83
C VAL A 71 -18.55 7.56 10.26
N VAL A 72 -19.61 8.16 9.75
CA VAL A 72 -20.07 9.49 10.19
C VAL A 72 -21.42 9.36 10.88
N LEU A 73 -21.76 10.34 11.71
CA LEU A 73 -22.98 10.30 12.52
C LEU A 73 -24.22 10.10 11.64
N GLY A 74 -25.05 9.10 11.98
CA GLY A 74 -26.28 8.79 11.25
C GLY A 74 -26.08 7.95 9.98
N VAL A 75 -24.85 7.49 9.69
CA VAL A 75 -24.55 6.64 8.53
C VAL A 75 -23.84 5.37 9.00
N GLU A 76 -24.55 4.24 8.94
CA GLU A 76 -24.04 2.95 9.43
C GLU A 76 -23.01 2.32 8.48
N THR A 77 -23.14 2.55 7.18
CA THR A 77 -22.18 2.03 6.20
C THR A 77 -20.90 2.86 6.22
N PRO A 78 -19.71 2.26 6.32
CA PRO A 78 -18.46 3.02 6.32
C PRO A 78 -18.24 3.80 5.03
N LEU A 79 -17.75 5.03 5.17
CA LEU A 79 -17.24 5.85 4.07
C LEU A 79 -15.93 5.28 3.51
N ARG A 80 -15.17 4.63 4.40
CA ARG A 80 -13.84 4.11 4.12
C ARG A 80 -13.57 2.89 4.97
N THR A 81 -13.01 1.86 4.36
CA THR A 81 -12.46 0.69 5.06
C THR A 81 -10.98 0.58 4.74
N ARG A 82 -10.16 0.30 5.76
CA ARG A 82 -8.72 0.13 5.62
C ARG A 82 -8.28 -1.16 6.28
N LEU A 83 -7.52 -1.95 5.56
CA LEU A 83 -6.78 -3.09 6.06
C LEU A 83 -5.31 -2.68 6.23
N GLU A 84 -4.79 -2.90 7.43
CA GLU A 84 -3.35 -2.81 7.72
C GLU A 84 -2.87 -4.21 8.12
N ALA A 85 -1.74 -4.65 7.55
CA ALA A 85 -1.18 -5.95 7.89
C ALA A 85 0.35 -5.96 7.76
N ASN A 86 1.01 -6.82 8.54
CA ASN A 86 2.42 -7.15 8.35
C ASN A 86 2.53 -8.61 7.93
N VAL A 87 3.01 -8.83 6.72
CA VAL A 87 3.08 -10.15 6.08
C VAL A 87 4.55 -10.57 6.02
N PRO A 88 4.95 -11.72 6.61
CA PRO A 88 6.32 -12.21 6.54
C PRO A 88 6.59 -12.86 5.16
N ALA A 89 6.58 -12.03 4.12
CA ALA A 89 6.85 -12.36 2.73
C ALA A 89 7.41 -11.13 1.99
N GLU A 90 8.10 -11.36 0.87
CA GLU A 90 8.65 -10.29 0.04
C GLU A 90 7.53 -9.50 -0.67
N ILE A 91 7.83 -8.24 -1.01
CA ILE A 91 6.87 -7.34 -1.67
C ILE A 91 6.29 -7.96 -2.94
N SER A 92 7.09 -8.68 -3.74
CA SER A 92 6.64 -9.28 -4.99
C SER A 92 5.56 -10.34 -4.77
N ASP A 93 5.70 -11.19 -3.75
CA ASP A 93 4.71 -12.23 -3.43
C ASP A 93 3.42 -11.60 -2.89
N VAL A 94 3.56 -10.59 -2.03
CA VAL A 94 2.41 -9.85 -1.47
C VAL A 94 1.67 -9.08 -2.56
N LEU A 95 2.39 -8.46 -3.49
CA LEU A 95 1.79 -7.76 -4.63
C LEU A 95 1.04 -8.73 -5.57
N ALA A 96 1.64 -9.89 -5.88
CA ALA A 96 1.00 -10.91 -6.71
C ALA A 96 -0.29 -11.43 -6.07
N PHE A 97 -0.27 -11.65 -4.75
CA PHE A 97 -1.47 -11.98 -3.97
C PHE A 97 -2.56 -10.90 -4.13
N TYR A 98 -2.25 -9.64 -3.86
CA TYR A 98 -3.25 -8.57 -3.92
C TYR A 98 -3.83 -8.37 -5.31
N ARG A 99 -3.02 -8.39 -6.37
CA ARG A 99 -3.52 -8.30 -7.75
C ARG A 99 -4.51 -9.42 -8.08
N THR A 100 -4.19 -10.64 -7.65
CA THR A 100 -5.04 -11.82 -7.87
C THR A 100 -6.36 -11.71 -7.11
N GLU A 101 -6.30 -11.45 -5.80
CA GLU A 101 -7.50 -11.41 -4.96
C GLU A 101 -8.38 -10.18 -5.24
N LEU A 102 -7.80 -9.01 -5.46
CA LEU A 102 -8.57 -7.81 -5.82
C LEU A 102 -9.21 -7.96 -7.20
N GLY A 103 -8.52 -8.61 -8.16
CA GLY A 103 -9.10 -8.93 -9.47
C GLY A 103 -10.34 -9.83 -9.37
N LYS A 104 -10.33 -10.83 -8.48
CA LYS A 104 -11.52 -11.67 -8.20
C LYS A 104 -12.69 -10.87 -7.63
N LEU A 105 -12.41 -9.78 -6.91
CA LEU A 105 -13.42 -8.85 -6.38
C LEU A 105 -13.88 -7.79 -7.39
N GLY A 106 -13.43 -7.88 -8.64
CA GLY A 106 -13.78 -6.93 -9.71
C GLY A 106 -13.06 -5.59 -9.61
N TRP A 107 -11.96 -5.51 -8.87
CA TRP A 107 -11.15 -4.30 -8.81
C TRP A 107 -10.26 -4.20 -10.06
N GLN A 108 -10.14 -2.99 -10.60
CA GLN A 108 -9.35 -2.70 -11.79
C GLN A 108 -8.18 -1.80 -11.43
N GLU A 109 -6.95 -2.33 -11.54
CA GLU A 109 -5.72 -1.56 -11.33
C GLU A 109 -5.66 -0.39 -12.33
N GLN A 110 -5.34 0.79 -11.82
CA GLN A 110 -5.05 1.97 -12.63
C GLN A 110 -3.54 2.08 -12.76
N HIS A 111 -3.06 2.11 -14.00
CA HIS A 111 -1.61 2.20 -14.27
C HIS A 111 -1.08 3.64 -14.16
N ASP A 112 -1.96 4.63 -14.29
CA ASP A 112 -1.59 6.04 -14.16
C ASP A 112 -1.17 6.36 -12.73
N GLY A 113 0.06 6.85 -12.57
CA GLY A 113 0.63 7.19 -11.26
C GLY A 113 1.03 5.98 -10.40
N ALA A 114 0.97 4.76 -10.95
CA ALA A 114 1.46 3.56 -10.28
C ALA A 114 2.96 3.65 -9.99
N THR A 115 3.36 3.36 -8.75
CA THR A 115 4.77 3.26 -8.36
C THR A 115 5.05 1.82 -7.96
N VAL A 116 6.03 1.18 -8.60
CA VAL A 116 6.45 -0.19 -8.27
C VAL A 116 7.97 -0.21 -8.20
N SER A 117 8.51 -0.50 -7.02
CA SER A 117 9.93 -0.61 -6.76
C SER A 117 10.21 -1.81 -5.85
N ALA A 118 11.49 -2.10 -5.60
CA ALA A 118 11.90 -3.21 -4.75
C ALA A 118 11.51 -3.03 -3.26
N ASP A 119 11.29 -1.78 -2.82
CA ASP A 119 11.06 -1.44 -1.42
C ASP A 119 9.69 -0.80 -1.16
N TYR A 120 9.02 -0.35 -2.22
CA TYR A 120 7.77 0.37 -2.15
C TYR A 120 6.89 0.09 -3.36
N VAL A 121 5.59 -0.10 -3.11
CA VAL A 121 4.56 -0.19 -4.15
C VAL A 121 3.39 0.70 -3.77
N GLN A 122 2.87 1.46 -4.72
CA GLN A 122 1.62 2.19 -4.61
C GLN A 122 0.81 2.02 -5.88
N LEU A 123 -0.37 1.44 -5.75
CA LEU A 123 -1.29 1.18 -6.86
C LEU A 123 -2.67 1.74 -6.54
N ALA A 124 -3.24 2.47 -7.49
CA ALA A 124 -4.63 2.88 -7.44
C ALA A 124 -5.51 1.82 -8.10
N PHE A 125 -6.75 1.68 -7.62
CA PHE A 125 -7.74 0.77 -8.16
C PHE A 125 -9.10 1.46 -8.28
N VAL A 126 -9.88 1.03 -9.27
CA VAL A 126 -11.33 1.26 -9.28
C VAL A 126 -11.99 -0.01 -8.76
N SER A 127 -12.68 0.10 -7.62
CA SER A 127 -13.46 -1.00 -7.04
C SER A 127 -14.96 -0.80 -7.26
N PRO A 128 -15.79 -1.85 -7.08
CA PRO A 128 -17.24 -1.71 -7.17
C PRO A 128 -17.86 -0.64 -6.24
N LEU A 129 -17.21 -0.29 -5.12
CA LEU A 129 -17.69 0.73 -4.18
C LEU A 129 -17.12 2.13 -4.44
N GLY A 130 -16.05 2.23 -5.23
CA GLY A 130 -15.32 3.48 -5.43
C GLY A 130 -13.80 3.29 -5.48
N PRO A 131 -13.03 4.39 -5.39
CA PRO A 131 -11.58 4.35 -5.44
C PRO A 131 -10.97 3.47 -4.35
N GLY A 132 -9.94 2.72 -4.71
CA GLY A 132 -9.12 1.93 -3.80
C GLY A 132 -7.64 2.25 -3.98
N MET A 133 -6.85 2.00 -2.94
CA MET A 133 -5.40 2.19 -2.98
C MET A 133 -4.71 1.08 -2.22
N LEU A 134 -3.70 0.48 -2.82
CA LEU A 134 -2.77 -0.45 -2.18
C LEU A 134 -1.42 0.24 -2.03
N ALA A 135 -0.92 0.32 -0.80
CA ALA A 135 0.46 0.67 -0.52
C ALA A 135 1.17 -0.51 0.16
N LEU A 136 2.36 -0.86 -0.32
CA LEU A 136 3.21 -1.89 0.26
C LEU A 136 4.57 -1.28 0.57
N ASP A 137 5.06 -1.50 1.79
CA ASP A 137 6.34 -1.00 2.26
C ASP A 137 7.22 -2.15 2.76
N ARG A 138 8.50 -2.18 2.35
CA ARG A 138 9.45 -3.17 2.87
C ARG A 138 9.69 -2.91 4.35
N LYS A 139 9.64 -3.96 5.15
CA LYS A 139 10.04 -3.99 6.55
C LYS A 139 11.23 -4.93 6.71
N ALA A 140 11.92 -4.83 7.84
CA ALA A 140 13.08 -5.68 8.14
C ALA A 140 12.77 -7.18 8.05
N THR A 141 11.54 -7.58 8.36
CA THR A 141 11.11 -8.99 8.43
C THR A 141 9.87 -9.29 7.58
N GLY A 142 9.63 -8.51 6.51
CA GLY A 142 8.52 -8.76 5.58
C GLY A 142 8.01 -7.50 4.91
N THR A 143 6.71 -7.47 4.63
CA THR A 143 6.03 -6.38 3.92
C THR A 143 4.89 -5.84 4.79
N ALA A 144 4.87 -4.52 5.01
CA ALA A 144 3.71 -3.84 5.55
C ALA A 144 2.73 -3.52 4.42
N VAL A 145 1.46 -3.74 4.69
CA VAL A 145 0.34 -3.56 3.76
C VAL A 145 -0.57 -2.48 4.30
N ASN A 146 -0.96 -1.55 3.43
CA ASN A 146 -2.08 -0.65 3.65
C ASN A 146 -3.00 -0.70 2.43
N LEU A 147 -4.15 -1.34 2.58
CA LEU A 147 -5.19 -1.42 1.55
C LEU A 147 -6.39 -0.60 1.99
N VAL A 148 -6.73 0.41 1.20
CA VAL A 148 -7.88 1.30 1.42
C VAL A 148 -8.94 1.05 0.35
N GLN A 149 -10.20 0.97 0.77
CA GLN A 149 -11.37 1.08 -0.11
C GLN A 149 -12.21 2.26 0.36
N LYS A 150 -12.49 3.20 -0.56
CA LYS A 150 -13.43 4.30 -0.35
C LYS A 150 -14.80 3.93 -0.93
N ASN A 151 -15.87 4.35 -0.25
CA ASN A 151 -17.25 4.14 -0.68
C ASN A 151 -17.84 5.45 -1.19
N ALA A 152 -17.75 5.68 -2.49
CA ALA A 152 -18.08 6.97 -3.12
C ALA A 152 -19.57 7.31 -3.02
N SER A 153 -20.46 6.32 -3.13
CA SER A 153 -21.91 6.55 -3.06
C SER A 153 -22.34 6.97 -1.66
N VAL A 154 -21.83 6.31 -0.63
CA VAL A 154 -22.13 6.66 0.77
C VAL A 154 -21.53 8.01 1.12
N ALA A 155 -20.28 8.31 0.71
CA ALA A 155 -19.67 9.61 0.93
C ALA A 155 -20.43 10.75 0.23
N THR A 156 -20.95 10.51 -0.98
CA THR A 156 -21.78 11.48 -1.70
C THR A 156 -23.10 11.71 -0.96
N ASN A 157 -23.80 10.64 -0.58
CA ASN A 157 -25.07 10.72 0.13
C ASN A 157 -24.94 11.36 1.53
N ALA A 158 -23.79 11.18 2.18
CA ALA A 158 -23.45 11.80 3.46
C ALA A 158 -22.94 13.25 3.32
N ASN A 159 -22.88 13.80 2.09
CA ASN A 159 -22.36 15.13 1.80
C ASN A 159 -20.91 15.36 2.28
N VAL A 160 -20.08 14.32 2.16
CA VAL A 160 -18.67 14.33 2.58
C VAL A 160 -17.73 14.61 1.40
N MET A 161 -18.16 14.38 0.16
CA MET A 161 -17.33 14.57 -1.03
C MET A 161 -16.90 16.04 -1.23
N PRO A 162 -15.61 16.30 -1.54
CA PRO A 162 -15.17 17.64 -1.92
C PRO A 162 -15.69 18.05 -3.29
N GLU A 163 -15.64 19.34 -3.58
CA GLU A 163 -15.79 19.84 -4.95
C GLU A 163 -14.74 19.21 -5.89
N PRO A 164 -15.06 19.00 -7.18
CA PRO A 164 -14.14 18.38 -8.13
C PRO A 164 -12.76 19.06 -8.16
N GLY A 165 -11.70 18.26 -8.01
CA GLY A 165 -10.31 18.74 -7.99
C GLY A 165 -9.87 19.41 -6.69
N GLN A 166 -10.73 19.46 -5.67
CA GLN A 166 -10.43 20.01 -4.35
C GLN A 166 -10.36 18.90 -3.29
N ALA A 167 -9.88 19.27 -2.11
CA ALA A 167 -10.03 18.52 -0.87
C ALA A 167 -11.04 19.22 0.03
N LYS A 168 -11.64 18.50 0.99
CA LYS A 168 -12.55 19.10 1.97
C LYS A 168 -11.97 18.97 3.38
N LEU A 169 -12.03 20.05 4.14
CA LEU A 169 -11.73 20.08 5.56
C LEU A 169 -13.01 20.33 6.35
N VAL A 170 -13.36 19.38 7.22
CA VAL A 170 -14.46 19.48 8.17
C VAL A 170 -13.90 19.91 9.51
N PHE A 171 -14.46 20.97 10.10
CA PHE A 171 -14.10 21.42 11.44
C PHE A 171 -15.30 21.22 12.39
N SER A 172 -15.10 20.32 13.34
CA SER A 172 -16.06 19.93 14.36
C SER A 172 -15.60 20.42 15.73
N ASN A 173 -16.50 21.07 16.47
CA ASN A 173 -16.29 21.43 17.87
C ASN A 173 -17.40 20.80 18.70
N ILE A 174 -17.07 19.68 19.36
CA ILE A 174 -18.01 18.97 20.23
C ILE A 174 -17.80 19.29 21.72
N SER A 175 -16.91 20.24 22.03
CA SER A 175 -16.77 20.80 23.38
C SER A 175 -17.92 21.74 23.71
N GLU A 176 -18.00 22.16 24.97
CA GLU A 176 -18.93 23.20 25.43
C GLU A 176 -18.39 24.63 25.19
N THR A 177 -17.10 24.75 24.86
CA THR A 177 -16.40 26.04 24.70
C THR A 177 -16.23 26.40 23.24
N ASP A 178 -16.16 27.69 22.94
CA ASP A 178 -15.81 28.16 21.60
C ASP A 178 -14.41 27.71 21.21
N ALA A 179 -14.24 27.33 19.94
CA ALA A 179 -12.97 26.94 19.35
C ALA A 179 -12.70 27.73 18.08
N THR A 180 -11.42 27.93 17.78
CA THR A 180 -10.95 28.64 16.60
C THR A 180 -10.01 27.77 15.79
N LEU A 181 -10.27 27.67 14.49
CA LEU A 181 -9.35 27.10 13.50
C LEU A 181 -8.73 28.23 12.69
N ALA A 182 -7.41 28.34 12.69
CA ALA A 182 -6.68 29.19 11.76
C ALA A 182 -6.02 28.33 10.67
N ILE A 183 -6.25 28.64 9.39
CA ILE A 183 -5.67 27.93 8.23
C ILE A 183 -5.64 28.85 7.00
N ASN A 184 -4.49 28.97 6.32
CA ASN A 184 -4.29 29.89 5.17
C ASN A 184 -4.79 31.32 5.41
N ASP A 185 -4.35 31.95 6.50
CA ASP A 185 -4.78 33.31 6.91
C ASP A 185 -6.29 33.45 7.16
N ARG A 186 -7.07 32.36 7.12
CA ARG A 186 -8.47 32.34 7.49
C ARG A 186 -8.59 31.95 8.95
N THR A 187 -9.48 32.61 9.67
CA THR A 187 -9.83 32.28 11.04
C THR A 187 -11.31 31.92 11.10
N ILE A 188 -11.59 30.72 11.58
CA ILE A 188 -12.94 30.15 11.64
C ILE A 188 -13.27 29.89 13.09
N LYS A 189 -14.22 30.67 13.62
CA LYS A 189 -14.71 30.52 15.00
C LYS A 189 -15.93 29.63 15.02
N ARG A 190 -16.01 28.76 16.02
CA ARG A 190 -17.08 27.78 16.19
C ARG A 190 -17.49 27.69 17.63
N ALA A 191 -18.75 28.01 17.91
CA ALA A 191 -19.31 27.82 19.23
C ALA A 191 -19.37 26.33 19.59
N GLY A 192 -19.27 26.02 20.89
CA GLY A 192 -19.37 24.65 21.39
C GLY A 192 -20.67 23.95 21.00
N GLY A 193 -20.59 22.65 20.71
CA GLY A 193 -21.74 21.80 20.38
C GLY A 193 -22.46 22.13 19.05
N THR A 194 -21.94 23.07 18.26
CA THR A 194 -22.57 23.47 17.00
C THR A 194 -22.20 22.56 15.83
N ARG A 195 -23.14 22.42 14.91
CA ARG A 195 -23.13 21.55 13.71
C ARG A 195 -21.97 21.87 12.74
N ALA A 196 -21.04 20.93 12.50
CA ALA A 196 -19.74 21.12 11.82
C ALA A 196 -19.75 22.02 10.57
N VAL A 197 -18.62 22.70 10.28
CA VAL A 197 -18.42 23.46 9.03
C VAL A 197 -17.49 22.74 8.09
N SER A 198 -17.69 22.91 6.79
CA SER A 198 -16.84 22.36 5.74
C SER A 198 -16.17 23.48 4.94
N LEU A 199 -14.94 23.23 4.50
CA LEU A 199 -14.17 24.12 3.64
C LEU A 199 -13.62 23.29 2.49
N ASP A 200 -13.95 23.66 1.26
CA ASP A 200 -13.25 23.13 0.09
C ASP A 200 -11.96 23.94 -0.12
N LEU A 201 -10.85 23.22 -0.23
CA LEU A 201 -9.49 23.73 -0.31
C LEU A 201 -8.80 23.11 -1.51
N LYS A 202 -7.88 23.83 -2.15
CA LYS A 202 -7.03 23.24 -3.17
C LYS A 202 -6.17 22.13 -2.55
N PRO A 203 -5.75 21.12 -3.31
CA PRO A 203 -4.75 20.17 -2.83
C PRO A 203 -3.46 20.89 -2.46
N GLY A 204 -2.82 20.49 -1.37
CA GLY A 204 -1.61 21.13 -0.88
C GLY A 204 -1.28 20.84 0.57
N GLN A 205 -0.17 21.40 1.03
CA GLN A 205 0.27 21.34 2.41
C GLN A 205 -0.20 22.59 3.17
N TYR A 206 -0.81 22.37 4.33
CA TYR A 206 -1.43 23.43 5.12
C TYR A 206 -0.96 23.38 6.57
N SER A 207 -0.34 24.47 7.04
CA SER A 207 -0.21 24.72 8.47
C SER A 207 -1.56 25.17 9.01
N TYR A 208 -1.98 24.61 10.13
CA TYR A 208 -3.20 25.02 10.82
C TYR A 208 -2.97 25.10 12.33
N GLU A 209 -3.72 25.97 12.98
CA GLU A 209 -3.75 26.12 14.43
C GLU A 209 -5.18 25.88 14.95
N LEU A 210 -5.30 25.06 15.99
CA LEU A 210 -6.53 24.89 16.76
C LEU A 210 -6.35 25.51 18.15
N SER A 211 -7.27 26.40 18.50
CA SER A 211 -7.22 27.19 19.73
C SER A 211 -8.56 27.15 20.47
N VAL A 212 -8.50 26.85 21.77
CA VAL A 212 -9.64 26.83 22.70
C VAL A 212 -9.27 27.71 23.91
N PRO A 213 -10.16 28.60 24.39
CA PRO A 213 -9.88 29.45 25.54
C PRO A 213 -9.41 28.65 26.76
N GLY A 214 -8.34 29.12 27.41
CA GLY A 214 -7.76 28.47 28.58
C GLY A 214 -6.89 27.24 28.28
N ARG A 215 -6.67 26.90 27.01
CA ARG A 215 -5.76 25.83 26.59
C ARG A 215 -4.64 26.36 25.69
N PRO A 216 -3.46 25.72 25.69
CA PRO A 216 -2.45 25.99 24.69
C PRO A 216 -2.99 25.72 23.28
N ALA A 217 -2.64 26.58 22.34
CA ALA A 217 -2.93 26.36 20.92
C ALA A 217 -2.11 25.19 20.38
N THR A 218 -2.71 24.37 19.51
CA THR A 218 -2.02 23.28 18.83
C THR A 218 -1.81 23.64 17.38
N THR A 219 -0.55 23.69 16.93
CA THR A 219 -0.19 23.93 15.53
C THR A 219 0.33 22.64 14.89
N ASN A 220 -0.19 22.29 13.72
CA ASN A 220 0.17 21.09 12.97
C ASN A 220 0.17 21.35 11.46
N ILE A 221 0.71 20.41 10.70
CA ILE A 221 0.68 20.40 9.25
C ILE A 221 -0.26 19.29 8.76
N LEU A 222 -1.13 19.62 7.81
CA LEU A 222 -2.01 18.68 7.13
C LEU A 222 -1.74 18.71 5.63
N ASN A 223 -1.54 17.54 5.02
CA ASN A 223 -1.43 17.41 3.58
C ASN A 223 -2.79 16.98 3.02
N LEU A 224 -3.36 17.80 2.16
CA LEU A 224 -4.65 17.56 1.52
C LEU A 224 -4.43 17.14 0.06
N ALA A 225 -4.89 15.94 -0.31
CA ALA A 225 -4.92 15.49 -1.70
C ALA A 225 -6.29 15.77 -2.35
N ALA A 226 -6.32 15.89 -3.68
CA ALA A 226 -7.58 16.04 -4.40
C ALA A 226 -8.49 14.83 -4.13
N GLY A 227 -9.77 15.09 -3.85
CA GLY A 227 -10.73 14.05 -3.54
C GLY A 227 -10.71 13.55 -2.10
N ASP A 228 -9.79 14.03 -1.25
CA ASP A 228 -9.78 13.67 0.17
C ASP A 228 -10.71 14.56 1.00
N THR A 229 -11.30 13.97 2.04
CA THR A 229 -11.99 14.72 3.09
C THR A 229 -11.40 14.41 4.46
N TRP A 230 -10.96 15.44 5.16
CA TRP A 230 -10.37 15.37 6.50
C TRP A 230 -11.26 16.03 7.53
N GLU A 231 -11.25 15.53 8.76
CA GLU A 231 -11.90 16.12 9.91
C GLU A 231 -10.88 16.55 10.97
N LEU A 232 -11.06 17.78 11.46
CA LEU A 232 -10.42 18.30 12.65
C LEU A 232 -11.47 18.43 13.74
N THR A 233 -11.23 17.79 14.88
CA THR A 233 -12.19 17.75 15.98
C THR A 233 -11.57 18.33 17.25
N VAL A 234 -12.28 19.27 17.86
CA VAL A 234 -12.09 19.63 19.27
C VAL A 234 -13.04 18.76 20.09
N GLY A 235 -12.46 17.87 20.90
CA GLY A 235 -13.14 16.90 21.74
C GLY A 235 -13.93 17.54 22.88
N ARG A 236 -14.71 16.72 23.60
CA ARG A 236 -15.57 17.21 24.72
C ARG A 236 -14.77 17.86 25.85
N ASP A 237 -13.56 17.36 26.08
CA ASP A 237 -12.58 17.91 27.00
C ASP A 237 -11.97 19.24 26.52
N GLY A 238 -12.21 19.65 25.27
CA GLY A 238 -11.59 20.80 24.64
C GLY A 238 -10.20 20.49 24.06
N GLU A 239 -9.78 19.22 24.03
CA GLU A 239 -8.54 18.83 23.37
C GLU A 239 -8.70 18.69 21.86
N ALA A 240 -7.70 19.13 21.11
CA ALA A 240 -7.63 18.89 19.69
C ALA A 240 -7.24 17.43 19.43
N TRP A 241 -8.14 16.66 18.82
CA TRP A 241 -7.86 15.29 18.42
C TRP A 241 -6.97 15.23 17.18
N SER A 242 -6.35 14.07 16.96
CA SER A 242 -5.58 13.82 15.74
C SER A 242 -6.51 13.94 14.51
N PRO A 243 -6.03 14.54 13.40
CA PRO A 243 -6.81 14.64 12.18
C PRO A 243 -7.30 13.28 11.69
N LEU A 244 -8.57 13.20 11.30
CA LEU A 244 -9.17 11.98 10.80
C LEU A 244 -9.41 12.10 9.29
N LEU A 245 -8.81 11.20 8.51
CA LEU A 245 -9.18 11.05 7.10
C LEU A 245 -10.53 10.33 7.00
N LEU A 246 -11.58 11.10 6.71
CA LEU A 246 -12.95 10.62 6.54
C LEU A 246 -13.11 9.83 5.26
N TYR A 247 -12.66 10.43 4.15
CA TYR A 247 -12.76 9.87 2.81
C TYR A 247 -11.42 9.93 2.12
#